data_AF-A0A950EHH6-F1
#
_entry.id   AF-A0A950EHH6-F1
#
_cell.length_a   1.000
_cell.length_b   1.000
_cell.length_c   1.000
_cell.angle_alpha   90.00
_cell.angle_beta   90.00
_cell.angle_gamma   90.00
#
_symmetry.space_group_name_H-M   'P 1'
#
loop_
_entity.id
_entity.type
_entity.pdbx_description
1 polymer ?
#
loop_
_entity_poly.entity_id
_entity_poly.type
_entity_poly.pdbx_seq_one_letter_code
_entity_poly.pdbx_strand_id
1 'polypeptide(L)' 'MDRTRAYQFIDAAEIVTNLSTTVNVPLPLNEGQAHPLRVLPAEQQCEAGKQAVETAPMAM' A
#
# COMPACT_ATOMS: atom_id res chain seq x y z
N MET A 1 -13.58 0.09 -19.55
CA MET A 1 -12.43 0.11 -18.62
C MET A 1 -11.16 0.13 -19.45
N ASP A 2 -10.26 1.06 -19.20
CA ASP A 2 -8.94 1.11 -19.84
C ASP A 2 -8.03 0.03 -19.22
N ARG A 3 -7.23 -0.65 -20.04
CA ARG A 3 -6.31 -1.71 -19.60
C ARG A 3 -5.32 -1.19 -18.56
N THR A 4 -4.81 0.03 -18.77
CA THR A 4 -3.87 0.68 -17.84
C THR A 4 -4.45 0.79 -16.44
N ARG A 5 -5.72 1.19 -16.35
CA ARG A 5 -6.40 1.35 -15.07
C ARG A 5 -6.70 0.00 -14.40
N ALA A 6 -6.98 -1.03 -15.18
CA ALA A 6 -7.15 -2.39 -14.65
C ALA A 6 -5.84 -2.91 -14.01
N TYR A 7 -4.68 -2.66 -14.63
CA TYR A 7 -3.39 -3.03 -14.06
C TYR A 7 -3.07 -2.26 -12.77
N GLN A 8 -3.41 -0.97 -12.69
CA GLN A 8 -3.24 -0.20 -11.46
C GLN A 8 -4.04 -0.77 -10.29
N PHE A 9 -5.28 -1.22 -10.54
CA PHE A 9 -6.08 -1.89 -9.52
C PHE A 9 -5.49 -3.23 -9.09
N ILE A 10 -4.94 -4.00 -10.03
CA ILE A 10 -4.28 -5.28 -9.74
C ILE A 10 -3.03 -5.04 -8.87
N ASP A 11 -2.17 -4.10 -9.27
CA ASP A 11 -0.96 -3.73 -8.52
C ASP A 11 -1.33 -3.29 -7.09
N ALA A 12 -2.37 -2.46 -6.94
CA ALA A 12 -2.83 -2.00 -5.63
C ALA A 12 -3.37 -3.16 -4.77
N ALA A 13 -4.11 -4.10 -5.35
CA ALA A 13 -4.63 -5.27 -4.64
C ALA A 13 -3.51 -6.21 -4.16
N GLU A 14 -2.44 -6.35 -4.94
CA GLU A 14 -1.27 -7.15 -4.56
C GLU A 14 -0.56 -6.53 -3.34
N ILE A 15 -0.38 -5.21 -3.33
CA ILE A 15 0.21 -4.49 -2.19
C ILE A 15 -0.65 -4.66 -0.93
N VAL A 16 -1.97 -4.50 -1.04
CA VAL A 16 -2.89 -4.72 0.08
C VAL A 16 -2.77 -6.14 0.62
N THR A 17 -2.63 -7.13 -0.28
CA THR A 17 -2.42 -8.53 0.09
C THR A 17 -1.14 -8.69 0.90
N ASN A 18 -0.02 -8.11 0.45
CA ASN A 18 1.25 -8.16 1.17
C ASN A 18 1.14 -7.55 2.56
N LEU A 19 0.52 -6.36 2.68
CA LEU A 19 0.33 -5.68 3.96
C LEU A 19 -0.61 -6.44 4.91
N SER A 20 -1.62 -7.13 4.39
CA SER A 20 -2.61 -7.87 5.19
C SER A 20 -2.02 -9.03 5.98
N THR A 21 -0.84 -9.52 5.59
CA THR A 21 -0.12 -10.58 6.32
C THR A 21 0.52 -10.08 7.61
N THR A 22 0.64 -8.76 7.79
CA THR A 22 1.33 -8.15 8.93
C THR A 22 0.34 -7.49 9.88
N VAL A 23 0.32 -7.97 11.13
CA VAL A 23 -0.51 -7.40 12.20
C VAL A 23 -0.05 -5.96 12.50
N ASN A 24 -0.99 -5.05 12.69
CA ASN A 24 -0.79 -3.61 12.96
C ASN A 24 -0.28 -2.75 11.80
N VAL A 25 -0.34 -3.22 10.55
CA VAL A 25 -0.19 -2.33 9.39
C VAL A 25 -1.58 -1.96 8.86
N PRO A 26 -2.00 -0.69 8.94
CA PRO A 26 -3.21 -0.23 8.30
C PRO A 26 -3.18 -0.50 6.81
N LEU A 27 -4.29 -1.02 6.28
CA LEU A 27 -4.41 -1.23 4.85
C LEU A 27 -4.67 0.11 4.13
N PRO A 28 -4.09 0.31 2.94
CA PRO A 28 -4.43 1.43 2.08
C PRO A 28 -5.94 1.51 1.83
N LEU A 29 -6.51 2.69 2.03
CA LEU A 29 -7.94 2.99 1.80
C LEU A 29 -8.24 3.28 0.32
N ASN A 30 -7.22 3.64 -0.46
CA ASN A 30 -7.34 3.93 -1.89
C ASN A 30 -6.04 3.61 -2.63
N GLU A 31 -6.12 3.56 -3.97
CA GLU A 31 -4.97 3.28 -4.85
C GLU A 31 -3.82 4.28 -4.63
N GLY A 32 -4.13 5.54 -4.34
CA GLY A 32 -3.12 6.58 -4.10
C GLY A 32 -2.24 6.31 -2.88
N GLN A 33 -2.74 5.59 -1.89
CA GLN A 33 -1.97 5.15 -0.72
C GLN A 33 -1.16 3.88 -0.99
N ALA A 34 -1.64 2.99 -1.86
CA ALA A 34 -0.92 1.77 -2.23
C ALA A 34 0.20 2.05 -3.26
N HIS A 35 -0.04 2.97 -4.21
CA HIS A 35 0.86 3.21 -5.35
C HIS A 35 2.31 3.53 -4.97
N PRO A 36 2.60 4.33 -3.92
CA PRO A 36 3.98 4.59 -3.48
C PRO A 36 4.73 3.33 -3.05
N LEU A 37 4.04 2.31 -2.56
CA LEU A 37 4.66 1.05 -2.11
C LEU A 37 5.02 0.13 -3.28
N ARG A 38 4.47 0.37 -4.48
CA ARG A 38 4.69 -0.47 -5.66
C ARG A 38 6.16 -0.55 -6.09
N VAL A 39 6.93 0.51 -5.84
CA VAL A 39 8.35 0.56 -6.21
C VAL A 39 9.25 -0.28 -5.30
N LEU A 40 8.69 -0.76 -4.18
CA LEU A 40 9.41 -1.55 -3.19
C LEU A 40 9.18 -3.05 -3.42
N PRO A 41 10.20 -3.90 -3.15
CA PRO A 41 10.00 -5.34 -3.04
C PRO A 41 8.93 -5.67 -1.98
N ALA A 42 8.17 -6.76 -2.18
CA ALA A 42 7.08 -7.17 -1.28
C ALA A 42 7.49 -7.21 0.21
N GLU A 43 8.68 -7.72 0.50
CA GLU A 43 9.25 -7.80 1.86
C GLU A 43 9.42 -6.41 2.52
N GLN A 44 9.70 -5.37 1.73
CA GLN A 44 9.92 -4.00 2.22
C GLN A 44 8.64 -3.17 2.27
N GLN A 45 7.58 -3.58 1.56
CA GLN A 45 6.30 -2.89 1.55
C GLN A 45 5.67 -2.82 2.95
N CYS A 46 5.78 -3.89 3.74
CA CYS A 46 5.25 -3.92 5.11
C CYS A 46 5.96 -2.93 6.03
N GLU A 47 7.29 -2.86 5.96
CA GLU A 47 8.08 -1.95 6.80
C GLU A 47 7.82 -0.49 6.40
N ALA A 48 7.80 -0.19 5.10
CA ALA A 48 7.46 1.13 4.60
C ALA A 48 6.01 1.52 4.95
N GLY A 49 5.07 0.57 4.93
CA GLY A 49 3.68 0.78 5.35
C GLY A 49 3.56 1.14 6.84
N LYS A 50 4.34 0.49 7.72
CA LYS A 50 4.42 0.86 9.15
C LYS A 50 4.99 2.25 9.34
N GLN A 51 6.14 2.54 8.72
CA GLN A 51 6.79 3.83 8.83
C GLN A 51 5.89 4.96 8.32
N ALA A 52 5.18 4.75 7.21
CA ALA A 52 4.24 5.74 6.68
C ALA A 52 3.14 6.09 7.68
N VAL A 53 2.72 5.14 8.51
CA VAL A 53 1.67 5.33 9.52
C VAL A 53 2.21 6.00 10.77
N GLU A 54 3.42 5.63 11.20
CA GLU A 54 4.09 6.27 12.34
C GLU A 54 4.49 7.72 12.04
N THR A 55 4.87 8.01 10.79
CA THR A 55 5.35 9.34 10.37
C THR A 55 4.26 10.22 9.77
N ALA A 56 3.09 9.65 9.45
CA ALA A 56 1.96 10.44 9.00
C ALA A 56 1.61 11.47 10.08
N PRO A 57 1.49 12.76 9.74
CA PRO A 57 1.03 13.75 10.69
C PRO A 57 -0.36 13.31 11.17
N MET A 58 -0.53 13.16 12.48
CA MET A 58 -1.88 13.04 13.06
C MET A 58 -2.64 14.27 12.58
N ALA A 59 -3.60 14.07 11.68
CA ALA A 59 -4.53 15.12 11.31
C ALA A 59 -5.31 15.47 12.58
N MET A 60 -4.88 16.54 13.25
CA MET A 60 -5.63 17.25 14.30
C MET A 60 -6.77 18.04 13.66
#